data_AF-A0A067QAP1-F1
#
_entry.id   AF-A0A067QAP1-F1
#
_cell.length_a   1.000
_cell.length_b   1.000
_cell.length_c   1.000
_cell.angle_alpha   90.00
_cell.angle_beta   90.00
_cell.angle_gamma   90.00
#
_symmetry.space_group_name_H-M   'P 1'
#
loop_
_entity.id
_entity.type
_entity.pdbx_description
1 polymer ?
#
loop_
_entity_poly.entity_id
_entity_poly.type
_entity_poly.pdbx_seq_one_letter_code
_entity_poly.pdbx_strand_id
1 'polypeptide(L)'
;MTVAGRDDGLSGKGSISHISVPPPQWCSMPFETSFYAPYSSFDQPHFTLDETIRCCCGYSPISPLHSLIGVPKHTVIYGLTNRLNASIELLPCPVCCHVRRQIGADLGHFGLFNWNNSMIFSHELLNGFTNAYTTSETPFSAFCLTVRRTYMDHGTDNTFCSDDTFVQVWFAFTRLQELDSGMMCPTCGPSPSIIIADGISLGIHHSQMSANVAPPTHV
;
A
#
# COMPACT_ATOMS: atom_id res chain seq x y z
N MET A 1 4.17 -22.86 -14.94
CA MET A 1 3.59 -23.33 -13.67
C MET A 1 3.32 -22.08 -12.86
N THR A 2 2.05 -21.72 -12.69
CA THR A 2 1.58 -20.46 -12.12
C THR A 2 1.97 -20.39 -10.65
N VAL A 3 2.88 -19.48 -10.31
CA VAL A 3 3.37 -19.30 -8.94
C VAL A 3 2.23 -18.74 -8.09
N ALA A 4 1.73 -19.59 -7.19
CA ALA A 4 1.09 -19.27 -5.91
C ALA A 4 0.36 -17.92 -5.81
N GLY A 5 -0.62 -17.69 -6.68
CA GLY A 5 -1.75 -16.84 -6.36
C GLY A 5 -2.70 -17.64 -5.48
N ARG A 6 -2.55 -17.57 -4.15
CA ARG A 6 -3.70 -17.82 -3.27
C ARG A 6 -4.71 -16.73 -3.63
N ASP A 7 -5.77 -17.15 -4.30
CA ASP A 7 -6.94 -16.32 -4.55
C ASP A 7 -7.66 -16.16 -3.20
N ASP A 8 -7.36 -15.06 -2.50
CA ASP A 8 -7.92 -14.71 -1.18
C ASP A 8 -9.44 -14.40 -1.23
N GLY A 9 -10.16 -14.86 -2.26
CA GLY A 9 -11.53 -14.42 -2.57
C GLY A 9 -11.62 -12.92 -2.91
N LEU A 10 -10.48 -12.25 -3.05
CA LEU A 10 -10.30 -10.84 -3.42
C LEU A 10 -9.80 -10.67 -4.86
N SER A 11 -10.12 -11.62 -5.74
CA SER A 11 -10.00 -11.52 -7.20
C SER A 11 -10.14 -10.06 -7.68
N GLY A 12 -9.02 -9.41 -7.99
CA GLY A 12 -8.93 -8.17 -8.77
C GLY A 12 -9.60 -6.90 -8.24
N LYS A 13 -9.82 -6.74 -6.92
CA LYS A 13 -10.44 -5.52 -6.36
C LYS A 13 -9.37 -4.66 -5.69
N GLY A 14 -8.62 -3.93 -6.50
CA GLY A 14 -7.44 -3.16 -6.10
C GLY A 14 -7.73 -1.95 -5.22
N SER A 15 -6.67 -1.34 -4.70
CA SER A 15 -6.69 0.05 -4.24
C SER A 15 -7.08 0.99 -5.38
N ILE A 16 -7.45 2.22 -5.03
CA ILE A 16 -7.61 3.28 -6.04
C ILE A 16 -6.25 3.62 -6.64
N SER A 17 -5.22 3.75 -5.79
CA SER A 17 -3.83 3.87 -6.25
C SER A 17 -3.38 2.64 -7.02
N HIS A 18 -2.60 2.89 -8.06
CA HIS A 18 -2.22 1.93 -9.08
C HIS A 18 -1.02 2.30 -9.94
N ILE A 19 -0.60 3.56 -9.90
CA ILE A 19 0.64 3.99 -10.54
C ILE A 19 1.80 3.41 -9.74
N SER A 20 2.83 2.90 -10.44
CA SER A 20 4.05 2.39 -9.79
C SER A 20 4.65 3.46 -8.87
N VAL A 21 5.00 3.05 -7.65
CA VAL A 21 5.67 3.90 -6.67
C VAL A 21 7.11 3.40 -6.55
N PRO A 22 8.12 4.24 -6.83
CA PRO A 22 9.50 3.79 -6.70
C PRO A 22 9.84 3.39 -5.24
N PRO A 23 10.82 2.50 -5.03
CA PRO A 23 11.27 2.15 -3.68
C PRO A 23 11.94 3.36 -2.98
N PRO A 24 12.00 3.36 -1.63
CA PRO A 24 12.81 4.31 -0.88
C PRO A 24 14.29 4.31 -1.31
N GLN A 25 14.93 5.48 -1.22
CA GLN A 25 16.32 5.66 -1.68
C GLN A 25 17.31 4.68 -1.03
N TRP A 26 17.17 4.36 0.26
CA TRP A 26 18.10 3.47 0.97
C TRP A 26 18.07 2.03 0.47
N CYS A 27 16.97 1.60 -0.17
CA CYS A 27 16.83 0.28 -0.79
C CYS A 27 16.73 0.35 -2.33
N SER A 28 17.01 1.51 -2.92
CA SER A 28 17.09 1.66 -4.38
C SER A 28 18.53 1.43 -4.86
N MET A 29 18.68 0.77 -6.01
CA MET A 29 19.97 0.70 -6.69
C MET A 29 20.34 2.08 -7.28
N PRO A 30 21.64 2.41 -7.47
CA PRO A 30 22.05 3.71 -8.00
C PRO A 30 21.51 4.05 -9.40
N PHE A 31 21.08 3.05 -10.16
CA PHE A 31 20.50 3.19 -11.51
C PHE A 31 18.97 3.12 -11.52
N GLU A 32 18.33 2.79 -10.39
CA GLU A 32 16.88 2.76 -10.27
C GLU A 32 16.35 4.17 -10.00
N THR A 33 15.13 4.43 -10.46
CA THR A 33 14.43 5.64 -10.06
C THR A 33 14.05 5.49 -8.59
N SER A 34 14.65 6.27 -7.70
CA SER A 34 14.32 6.25 -6.27
C SER A 34 13.17 7.21 -5.96
N PHE A 35 12.32 6.85 -5.01
CA PHE A 35 11.28 7.74 -4.52
C PHE A 35 11.88 8.87 -3.69
N TYR A 36 11.77 10.08 -4.21
CA TYR A 36 11.85 11.29 -3.40
C TYR A 36 10.46 11.54 -2.86
N ALA A 37 10.26 11.27 -1.57
CA ALA A 37 9.01 11.63 -0.90
C ALA A 37 8.82 13.14 -1.06
N PRO A 38 7.78 13.60 -1.80
CA PRO A 38 7.45 15.01 -1.77
C PRO A 38 7.16 15.35 -0.31
N TYR A 39 7.79 16.41 0.20
CA TYR A 39 7.44 16.94 1.51
C TYR A 39 5.94 17.22 1.47
N SER A 40 5.17 16.41 2.20
CA SER A 40 3.73 16.60 2.31
C SER A 40 3.52 17.87 3.12
N SER A 41 3.48 19.02 2.43
CA SER A 41 2.78 20.18 2.96
C SER A 41 1.32 19.78 2.94
N PHE A 42 0.79 19.40 4.10
CA PHE A 42 -0.62 19.06 4.27
C PHE A 42 -1.55 20.30 4.14
N ASP A 43 -1.16 21.27 3.32
CA ASP A 43 -1.89 22.50 3.01
C ASP A 43 -3.00 22.27 1.98
N GLN A 44 -3.17 21.05 1.46
CA GLN A 44 -4.28 20.69 0.58
C GLN A 44 -5.38 19.91 1.32
N PRO A 45 -6.45 20.59 1.78
CA PRO A 45 -7.61 19.92 2.37
C PRO A 45 -8.57 19.34 1.32
N HIS A 46 -8.30 19.51 0.02
CA HIS A 46 -9.20 19.12 -1.07
C HIS A 46 -8.42 18.58 -2.28
N PHE A 47 -8.74 17.36 -2.71
CA PHE A 47 -8.18 16.71 -3.89
C PHE A 47 -9.21 16.67 -5.02
N THR A 48 -8.86 17.23 -6.18
CA THR A 48 -9.70 17.23 -7.38
C THR A 48 -9.51 15.96 -8.20
N LEU A 49 -10.42 15.72 -9.13
CA LEU A 49 -10.20 14.73 -10.19
C LEU A 49 -8.99 15.13 -11.05
N ASP A 50 -8.21 14.16 -11.48
CA ASP A 50 -7.07 14.33 -12.38
C ASP A 50 -7.05 13.24 -13.47
N GLU A 51 -5.98 13.17 -14.26
CA GLU A 51 -5.83 12.16 -15.32
C GLU A 51 -5.61 10.74 -14.79
N THR A 52 -5.38 10.59 -13.49
CA THR A 52 -5.10 9.30 -12.83
C THR A 52 -6.36 8.64 -12.26
N ILE A 53 -7.54 9.20 -12.54
CA ILE A 53 -8.78 8.73 -11.93
C ILE A 53 -9.11 7.29 -12.33
N ARG A 54 -9.41 6.47 -11.32
CA ARG A 54 -9.75 5.06 -11.53
C ARG A 54 -10.65 4.53 -10.42
N CYS A 55 -11.47 3.52 -10.72
CA CYS A 55 -12.16 2.72 -9.72
C CYS A 55 -11.29 1.53 -9.28
N CYS A 56 -11.56 0.98 -8.10
CA CYS A 56 -10.96 -0.27 -7.62
C CYS A 56 -11.19 -1.49 -8.51
N CYS A 57 -12.20 -1.46 -9.41
CA CYS A 57 -12.40 -2.49 -10.43
C CYS A 57 -11.57 -2.29 -11.70
N GLY A 58 -10.73 -1.24 -11.77
CA GLY A 58 -9.94 -0.89 -12.93
C GLY A 58 -10.63 0.02 -13.94
N TYR A 59 -11.93 0.29 -13.80
CA TYR A 59 -12.63 1.21 -14.70
C TYR A 59 -12.09 2.64 -14.58
N SER A 60 -11.72 3.25 -15.71
CA SER A 60 -11.36 4.66 -15.82
C SER A 60 -12.20 5.34 -16.92
N PRO A 61 -12.75 6.54 -16.70
CA PRO A 61 -13.47 7.28 -17.73
C PRO A 61 -12.56 7.67 -18.90
N ILE A 62 -13.08 7.54 -20.13
CA ILE A 62 -12.38 8.00 -21.35
C ILE A 62 -12.73 9.48 -21.67
N SER A 63 -13.69 10.06 -20.95
CA SER A 63 -14.15 11.43 -21.18
C SER A 63 -13.10 12.47 -20.77
N PRO A 64 -13.04 13.62 -21.46
CA PRO A 64 -12.15 14.70 -21.07
C PRO A 64 -12.44 15.16 -19.63
N LEU A 65 -11.40 15.34 -18.83
CA LEU A 65 -11.50 15.65 -17.40
C LEU A 65 -12.40 16.86 -17.09
N HIS A 66 -12.34 17.91 -17.92
CA HIS A 66 -13.15 19.13 -17.77
C HIS A 66 -14.67 18.91 -17.90
N SER A 67 -15.09 17.79 -18.49
CA SER A 67 -16.51 17.43 -18.62
C SER A 67 -17.03 16.63 -17.42
N LEU A 68 -16.15 16.23 -16.50
CA LEU A 68 -16.48 15.43 -15.33
C LEU A 68 -16.74 16.37 -14.15
N ILE A 69 -17.92 16.24 -13.55
CA ILE A 69 -18.28 16.97 -12.34
C ILE A 69 -18.14 16.00 -11.16
N GLY A 70 -17.03 16.11 -10.45
CA GLY A 70 -16.78 15.34 -9.23
C GLY A 70 -17.68 15.80 -8.10
N VAL A 71 -18.09 14.87 -7.24
CA VAL A 71 -18.77 15.19 -5.98
C VAL A 71 -17.76 15.13 -4.85
N PRO A 72 -17.50 16.24 -4.14
CA PRO A 72 -16.61 16.23 -2.97
C PRO A 72 -17.14 15.28 -1.90
N LYS A 73 -16.29 14.40 -1.40
CA LYS A 73 -16.57 13.54 -0.25
C LYS A 73 -15.47 13.64 0.78
N HIS A 74 -15.86 13.45 2.04
CA HIS A 74 -14.92 13.41 3.14
C HIS A 74 -13.97 12.21 3.04
N THR A 75 -12.70 12.42 3.39
CA THR A 75 -11.66 11.39 3.47
C THR A 75 -10.73 11.67 4.64
N VAL A 76 -10.07 10.62 5.13
CA VAL A 76 -9.07 10.70 6.20
C VAL A 76 -7.70 10.32 5.63
N ILE A 77 -6.72 11.18 5.87
CA ILE A 77 -5.32 10.92 5.53
C ILE A 77 -4.59 10.48 6.81
N TYR A 78 -3.99 9.29 6.78
CA TYR A 78 -3.15 8.76 7.84
C TYR A 78 -1.68 9.05 7.53
N GLY A 79 -1.06 9.93 8.33
CA GLY A 79 0.38 10.19 8.30
C GLY A 79 1.13 9.42 9.39
N LEU A 80 2.45 9.64 9.49
CA LEU A 80 3.26 8.95 10.50
C LEU A 80 2.98 9.45 11.92
N THR A 81 2.77 10.76 12.08
CA THR A 81 2.59 11.40 13.40
C THR A 81 1.15 11.83 13.67
N ASN A 82 0.37 12.10 12.62
CA ASN A 82 -0.97 12.64 12.75
C ASN A 82 -1.91 12.14 11.65
N ARG A 83 -3.22 12.26 11.89
CA ARG A 83 -4.25 12.11 10.88
C ARG A 83 -4.83 13.46 10.50
N LEU A 84 -5.31 13.57 9.27
CA LEU A 84 -5.92 14.79 8.77
C LEU A 84 -7.22 14.51 8.05
N ASN A 85 -8.18 15.40 8.27
CA ASN A 85 -9.45 15.39 7.55
C ASN A 85 -9.27 16.18 6.26
N ALA A 86 -9.65 15.58 5.15
CA ALA A 86 -9.63 16.22 3.85
C ALA A 86 -10.93 15.89 3.09
N SER A 87 -10.98 16.33 1.84
CA SER A 87 -12.03 15.98 0.90
C SER A 87 -11.42 15.58 -0.44
N ILE A 88 -12.11 14.70 -1.16
CA ILE A 88 -11.71 14.23 -2.49
C ILE A 88 -12.93 14.22 -3.41
N GLU A 89 -12.75 14.68 -4.63
CA GLU A 89 -13.77 14.60 -5.68
C GLU A 89 -13.89 13.18 -6.21
N LEU A 90 -15.14 12.69 -6.31
CA LEU A 90 -15.41 11.32 -6.73
C LEU A 90 -16.50 11.25 -7.79
N LEU A 91 -16.41 10.23 -8.66
CA LEU A 91 -17.44 9.90 -9.64
C LEU A 91 -18.06 8.54 -9.34
N PRO A 92 -19.35 8.33 -9.64
CA PRO A 92 -19.94 7.00 -9.58
C PRO A 92 -19.29 6.08 -10.61
N CYS A 93 -18.97 4.84 -10.22
CA CYS A 93 -18.48 3.84 -11.15
C CYS A 93 -19.66 3.14 -11.86
N PRO A 94 -19.74 3.17 -13.20
CA PRO A 94 -20.83 2.52 -13.95
C PRO A 94 -20.72 0.99 -13.98
N VAL A 95 -19.56 0.43 -13.59
CA VAL A 95 -19.32 -1.02 -13.56
C VAL A 95 -19.67 -1.60 -12.19
N CYS A 96 -19.18 -0.98 -11.12
CA CYS A 96 -19.43 -1.48 -9.77
C CYS A 96 -20.83 -1.12 -9.26
N CYS A 97 -21.39 0.00 -9.70
CA CYS A 97 -22.69 0.55 -9.27
C CYS A 97 -22.91 0.62 -7.75
N HIS A 98 -21.83 0.59 -6.96
CA HIS A 98 -21.89 0.52 -5.49
C HIS A 98 -21.40 1.84 -4.89
N VAL A 99 -22.12 2.37 -3.89
CA VAL A 99 -21.84 3.68 -3.27
C VAL A 99 -20.42 3.79 -2.70
N ARG A 100 -19.85 2.67 -2.24
CA ARG A 100 -18.47 2.58 -1.71
C ARG A 100 -17.38 2.34 -2.77
N ARG A 101 -17.75 2.13 -4.04
CA ARG A 101 -16.81 1.82 -5.14
C ARG A 101 -16.91 2.91 -6.19
N GLN A 102 -16.33 4.04 -5.84
CA GLN A 102 -16.29 5.22 -6.68
C GLN A 102 -14.95 5.32 -7.39
N ILE A 103 -14.96 6.11 -8.46
CA ILE A 103 -13.74 6.52 -9.17
C ILE A 103 -13.17 7.71 -8.41
N GLY A 104 -11.87 7.67 -8.12
CA GLY A 104 -11.11 8.76 -7.50
C GLY A 104 -9.69 8.80 -8.03
N ALA A 105 -8.96 9.86 -7.69
CA ALA A 105 -7.57 10.06 -8.10
C ALA A 105 -6.59 9.11 -7.39
N ASP A 106 -5.46 8.80 -8.04
CA ASP A 106 -4.40 7.94 -7.50
C ASP A 106 -3.67 8.58 -6.31
N LEU A 107 -3.44 9.89 -6.36
CA LEU A 107 -2.76 10.73 -5.37
C LEU A 107 -1.25 10.46 -5.17
N GLY A 108 -0.64 9.52 -5.91
CA GLY A 108 0.77 9.18 -5.75
C GLY A 108 1.73 10.36 -5.92
N HIS A 109 1.39 11.35 -6.76
CA HIS A 109 2.18 12.57 -6.95
C HIS A 109 2.23 13.49 -5.72
N PHE A 110 1.29 13.34 -4.78
CA PHE A 110 1.31 14.01 -3.48
C PHE A 110 2.06 13.21 -2.40
N GLY A 111 2.60 12.04 -2.76
CA GLY A 111 3.16 11.10 -1.78
C GLY A 111 2.08 10.42 -0.95
N LEU A 112 0.90 10.20 -1.54
CA LEU A 112 -0.26 9.60 -0.88
C LEU A 112 -0.72 8.34 -1.62
N PHE A 113 -1.06 7.32 -0.86
CA PHE A 113 -1.66 6.08 -1.32
C PHE A 113 -3.16 6.09 -0.99
N ASN A 114 -3.98 6.23 -2.02
CA ASN A 114 -5.43 6.14 -1.95
C ASN A 114 -5.90 4.68 -1.89
N TRP A 115 -6.20 4.20 -0.69
CA TRP A 115 -6.71 2.84 -0.49
C TRP A 115 -8.12 2.66 -1.08
N ASN A 116 -9.06 3.54 -0.72
CA ASN A 116 -10.48 3.36 -1.09
C ASN A 116 -11.32 4.65 -1.17
N ASN A 117 -10.67 5.80 -1.38
CA ASN A 117 -11.22 7.16 -1.37
C ASN A 117 -11.66 7.71 0.00
N SER A 118 -11.89 6.87 1.01
CA SER A 118 -12.23 7.29 2.37
C SER A 118 -11.05 7.21 3.34
N MET A 119 -10.11 6.31 3.06
CA MET A 119 -8.86 6.15 3.79
C MET A 119 -7.71 6.33 2.80
N ILE A 120 -6.85 7.28 3.09
CA ILE A 120 -5.63 7.61 2.33
C ILE A 120 -4.45 7.50 3.30
N PHE A 121 -3.33 6.97 2.85
CA PHE A 121 -2.15 6.74 3.69
C PHE A 121 -0.95 7.45 3.07
N SER A 122 -0.17 8.18 3.86
CA SER A 122 1.05 8.79 3.32
C SER A 122 2.09 7.72 2.98
N HIS A 123 2.85 7.95 1.93
CA HIS A 123 4.01 7.12 1.59
C HIS A 123 5.04 7.16 2.74
N GLU A 124 5.14 8.29 3.47
CA GLU A 124 5.96 8.39 4.68
C GLU A 124 5.57 7.36 5.74
N LEU A 125 4.28 7.23 6.06
CA LEU A 125 3.78 6.25 7.04
C LEU A 125 4.07 4.81 6.57
N LEU A 126 3.78 4.51 5.31
CA LEU A 126 3.92 3.17 4.74
C LEU A 126 5.40 2.75 4.63
N ASN A 127 6.26 3.64 4.14
CA ASN A 127 7.70 3.43 4.14
C ASN A 127 8.28 3.43 5.56
N GLY A 128 7.69 4.15 6.51
CA GLY A 128 8.06 4.12 7.91
C GLY A 128 7.94 2.71 8.50
N PHE A 129 6.89 1.96 8.14
CA PHE A 129 6.80 0.55 8.52
C PHE A 129 7.86 -0.29 7.82
N THR A 130 8.04 -0.12 6.50
CA THR A 130 9.07 -0.85 5.75
C THR A 130 10.44 -0.67 6.41
N ASN A 131 10.82 0.55 6.77
CA ASN A 131 12.08 0.86 7.46
C ASN A 131 12.19 0.15 8.82
N ALA A 132 11.13 0.18 9.63
CA ALA A 132 11.13 -0.42 10.97
C ALA A 132 11.17 -1.95 10.91
N TYR A 133 10.51 -2.55 9.92
CA TYR A 133 10.51 -3.98 9.69
C TYR A 133 11.88 -4.47 9.20
N THR A 134 12.50 -3.77 8.24
CA THR A 134 13.80 -4.19 7.69
C THR A 134 14.98 -3.89 8.60
N THR A 135 14.86 -2.89 9.49
CA THR A 135 15.96 -2.50 10.40
C THR A 135 15.94 -3.30 11.70
N SER A 136 14.77 -3.60 12.27
CA SER A 136 14.64 -4.21 13.59
C SER A 136 13.55 -5.28 13.70
N GLU A 137 13.17 -5.90 12.58
CA GLU A 137 12.17 -6.98 12.52
C GLU A 137 10.83 -6.61 13.20
N THR A 138 10.46 -5.33 13.16
CA THR A 138 9.31 -4.81 13.89
C THR A 138 8.01 -5.43 13.34
N PRO A 139 7.18 -6.10 14.17
CA PRO A 139 5.91 -6.64 13.71
C PRO A 139 4.88 -5.52 13.52
N PHE A 140 3.89 -5.76 12.66
CA PHE A 140 2.80 -4.80 12.39
C PHE A 140 2.14 -4.26 13.65
N SER A 141 1.78 -5.13 14.59
CA SER A 141 1.11 -4.73 15.84
C SER A 141 1.95 -3.76 16.68
N ALA A 142 3.27 -3.97 16.75
CA ALA A 142 4.17 -3.07 17.46
C ALA A 142 4.29 -1.72 16.75
N PHE A 143 4.40 -1.71 15.42
CA PHE A 143 4.45 -0.48 14.65
C PHE A 143 3.14 0.32 14.77
N CYS A 144 1.99 -0.33 14.57
CA CYS A 144 0.67 0.30 14.71
C CYS A 144 0.45 0.84 16.14
N LEU A 145 0.93 0.14 17.17
CA LEU A 145 0.89 0.63 18.55
C LEU A 145 1.75 1.88 18.74
N THR A 146 2.94 1.92 18.16
CA THR A 146 3.81 3.11 18.19
C THR A 146 3.12 4.31 17.55
N VAL A 147 2.58 4.15 16.33
CA VAL A 147 1.86 5.22 15.62
C VAL A 147 0.65 5.70 16.43
N ARG A 148 -0.14 4.79 17.02
CA ARG A 148 -1.26 5.16 17.90
C ARG A 148 -0.82 6.00 19.09
N ARG A 149 0.28 5.62 19.74
CA ARG A 149 0.83 6.37 20.89
C ARG A 149 1.26 7.77 20.45
N THR A 150 1.95 7.89 19.31
CA THR A 150 2.31 9.19 18.73
C THR A 150 1.07 10.02 18.43
N TYR A 151 0.01 9.41 17.90
CA TYR A 151 -1.22 10.13 17.60
C TYR A 151 -1.88 10.71 18.86
N MET A 152 -1.83 9.99 19.99
CA MET A 152 -2.38 10.46 21.27
C MET A 152 -1.72 11.76 21.76
N ASP A 153 -0.46 12.02 21.40
CA ASP A 153 0.23 13.27 21.72
C ASP A 153 -0.37 14.48 20.99
N HIS A 154 -1.15 14.24 19.92
CA HIS A 154 -1.79 15.26 19.10
C HIS A 154 -3.32 15.36 19.32
N GLY A 155 -3.87 14.69 20.33
CA GLY A 155 -5.26 14.83 20.77
C GLY A 155 -6.09 13.55 20.72
N THR A 156 -7.18 13.51 21.48
CA THR A 156 -8.03 12.31 21.65
C THR A 156 -8.78 11.90 20.39
N ASP A 157 -9.11 12.88 19.55
CA ASP A 157 -9.78 12.61 18.28
C ASP A 157 -8.80 12.07 17.24
N ASN A 158 -7.49 12.11 17.46
CA ASN A 158 -6.52 11.61 16.51
C ASN A 158 -6.38 10.07 16.65
N THR A 159 -7.27 9.32 16.00
CA THR A 159 -7.22 7.85 16.03
C THR A 159 -6.65 7.25 14.75
N PHE A 160 -5.76 6.27 14.91
CA PHE A 160 -5.22 5.46 13.83
C PHE A 160 -6.20 4.35 13.40
N CYS A 161 -6.01 3.79 12.20
CA CYS A 161 -6.82 2.67 11.71
C CYS A 161 -6.57 1.35 12.48
N SER A 162 -7.35 0.31 12.17
CA SER A 162 -7.12 -1.04 12.75
C SER A 162 -5.85 -1.68 12.18
N ASP A 163 -5.24 -2.60 12.96
CA ASP A 163 -4.06 -3.36 12.51
C ASP A 163 -4.36 -4.09 11.19
N ASP A 164 -5.50 -4.78 11.10
CA ASP A 164 -5.91 -5.51 9.89
C ASP A 164 -6.01 -4.59 8.66
N THR A 165 -6.53 -3.38 8.83
CA THR A 165 -6.61 -2.40 7.73
C THR A 165 -5.21 -1.99 7.30
N PHE A 166 -4.34 -1.66 8.26
CA PHE A 166 -2.97 -1.25 7.96
C PHE A 166 -2.18 -2.35 7.24
N VAL A 167 -2.30 -3.60 7.68
CA VAL A 167 -1.66 -4.76 7.04
C VAL A 167 -2.09 -4.87 5.57
N GLN A 168 -3.40 -4.81 5.29
CA GLN A 168 -3.91 -4.90 3.92
C GLN A 168 -3.44 -3.74 3.04
N VAL A 169 -3.44 -2.54 3.59
CA VAL A 169 -2.99 -1.32 2.91
C VAL A 169 -1.50 -1.42 2.59
N TRP A 170 -0.66 -1.82 3.54
CA TRP A 170 0.78 -1.93 3.32
C TRP A 170 1.09 -2.97 2.24
N PHE A 171 0.47 -4.14 2.28
CA PHE A 171 0.64 -5.14 1.20
C PHE A 171 0.11 -4.64 -0.16
N ALA A 172 -0.89 -3.76 -0.17
CA ALA A 172 -1.36 -3.15 -1.41
C ALA A 172 -0.40 -2.09 -1.95
N PHE A 173 0.21 -1.32 -1.07
CA PHE A 173 1.23 -0.34 -1.39
C PHE A 173 2.51 -1.01 -1.93
N THR A 174 2.99 -2.07 -1.30
CA THR A 174 4.20 -2.77 -1.76
C THR A 174 4.03 -3.45 -3.12
N ARG A 175 2.81 -3.79 -3.52
CA ARG A 175 2.52 -4.25 -4.90
C ARG A 175 2.69 -3.15 -5.95
N LEU A 176 2.63 -1.88 -5.56
CA LEU A 176 2.95 -0.76 -6.45
C LEU A 176 4.46 -0.46 -6.45
N GLN A 177 5.21 -1.01 -5.50
CA GLN A 177 6.67 -0.90 -5.48
C GLN A 177 7.27 -1.96 -6.39
N GLU A 178 8.04 -1.52 -7.38
CA GLU A 178 8.84 -2.41 -8.22
C GLU A 178 10.04 -2.91 -7.40
N LEU A 179 9.78 -3.94 -6.59
CA LEU A 179 10.80 -4.61 -5.77
C LEU A 179 11.45 -5.80 -6.51
N ASP A 180 11.20 -5.93 -7.81
CA ASP A 180 11.86 -6.92 -8.64
C ASP A 180 13.30 -6.49 -8.91
N SER A 181 14.23 -7.15 -8.25
CA SER A 181 15.67 -6.95 -8.44
C SER A 181 16.21 -7.48 -9.78
N GLY A 182 15.39 -8.19 -10.56
CA GLY A 182 15.84 -8.93 -11.73
C GLY A 182 16.85 -10.02 -11.38
N MET A 183 16.97 -10.39 -10.09
CA MET A 183 17.91 -11.39 -9.63
C MET A 183 17.57 -12.75 -10.26
N MET A 184 18.47 -13.19 -11.11
CA MET A 184 18.39 -14.46 -11.80
C MET A 184 19.59 -15.32 -11.41
N CYS A 185 19.36 -16.59 -11.08
CA CYS A 185 20.47 -17.50 -10.91
C CYS A 185 21.18 -17.66 -12.26
N PRO A 186 22.50 -17.41 -12.38
CA PRO A 186 23.21 -17.55 -13.65
C PRO A 186 23.20 -18.99 -14.18
N THR A 187 22.96 -19.97 -13.31
CA THR A 187 22.90 -21.40 -13.65
C THR A 187 21.46 -21.88 -13.85
N CYS A 188 20.54 -21.51 -12.95
CA CYS A 188 19.18 -22.05 -12.91
C CYS A 188 18.14 -21.16 -13.58
N GLY A 189 18.51 -19.96 -14.02
CA GLY A 189 17.57 -18.98 -14.57
C GLY A 189 16.65 -18.37 -13.50
N PRO A 190 15.48 -17.84 -13.88
CA PRO A 190 14.63 -17.01 -13.02
C PRO A 190 13.80 -17.82 -12.02
N SER A 191 13.84 -19.14 -12.08
CA SER A 191 13.04 -20.02 -11.22
C SER A 191 13.89 -21.21 -10.73
N PRO A 192 14.87 -20.97 -9.84
CA PRO A 192 15.66 -22.05 -9.27
C PRO A 192 14.77 -22.99 -8.43
N SER A 193 15.10 -24.27 -8.40
CA SER A 193 14.36 -25.27 -7.61
C SER A 193 14.52 -25.08 -6.10
N ILE A 194 15.56 -24.35 -5.68
CA ILE A 194 15.86 -24.04 -4.28
C ILE A 194 16.22 -22.56 -4.20
N ILE A 195 15.55 -21.83 -3.31
CA ILE A 195 15.82 -20.43 -2.99
C ILE A 195 16.32 -20.40 -1.55
N ILE A 196 17.53 -19.90 -1.32
CA ILE A 196 18.06 -19.63 0.01
C ILE A 196 17.96 -18.12 0.19
N ALA A 197 17.08 -17.68 1.08
CA ALA A 197 16.94 -16.28 1.46
C ALA A 197 17.49 -16.09 2.87
N ASP A 198 18.46 -15.20 3.01
CA ASP A 198 18.97 -14.76 4.31
C ASP A 198 18.07 -13.62 4.80
N GLY A 199 17.26 -13.86 5.85
CA GLY A 199 16.43 -12.82 6.45
C GLY A 199 14.91 -13.04 6.53
N ILE A 200 14.41 -14.27 6.67
CA ILE A 200 13.01 -14.50 7.09
C ILE A 200 12.91 -15.55 8.19
N SER A 201 12.70 -15.10 9.42
CA SER A 201 12.19 -15.95 10.50
C SER A 201 10.66 -16.05 10.38
N LEU A 202 10.18 -17.01 9.59
CA LEU A 202 8.76 -17.34 9.55
C LEU A 202 8.43 -18.28 10.72
N GLY A 203 7.80 -17.74 11.76
CA GLY A 203 7.20 -18.54 12.82
C GLY A 203 5.92 -19.21 12.30
N ILE A 204 5.99 -20.49 11.98
CA ILE A 204 4.83 -21.26 11.49
C ILE A 204 4.24 -22.02 12.65
N HIS A 205 2.95 -21.82 12.92
CA HIS A 205 2.25 -22.61 13.93
C HIS A 205 2.24 -24.09 13.51
N HIS A 206 2.45 -25.01 14.46
CA HIS A 206 2.59 -26.46 14.17
C HIS A 206 1.42 -27.02 13.34
N SER A 207 0.21 -26.47 13.50
CA SER A 207 -0.98 -26.88 12.73
C SER A 207 -0.93 -26.50 11.24
N GLN A 208 0.00 -25.65 10.83
CA GLN A 208 0.23 -25.24 9.44
C GLN A 208 1.47 -25.90 8.80
N MET A 209 2.14 -26.81 9.53
CA MET A 209 3.20 -27.63 8.96
C MET A 209 2.63 -28.58 7.91
N SER A 210 3.33 -28.74 6.80
CA SER A 210 2.96 -29.65 5.72
C SER A 210 4.19 -30.27 5.07
N ALA A 211 4.00 -31.23 4.16
CA ALA A 211 5.10 -31.79 3.38
C ALA A 211 5.90 -30.73 2.60
N ASN A 212 5.29 -29.58 2.30
CA ASN A 212 5.91 -28.48 1.55
C ASN A 212 6.44 -27.35 2.45
N VAL A 213 6.14 -27.40 3.75
CA VAL A 213 6.45 -26.35 4.72
C VAL A 213 6.82 -27.00 6.04
N ALA A 214 8.13 -27.22 6.24
CA ALA A 214 8.70 -27.86 7.42
C ALA A 214 9.89 -27.03 7.93
N PRO A 215 10.18 -27.04 9.25
CA PRO A 215 11.36 -26.39 9.78
C PRO A 215 12.62 -27.10 9.22
N PRO A 216 13.70 -26.35 8.94
CA PRO A 216 14.96 -26.93 8.45
C PRO A 216 15.68 -27.77 9.51
N THR A 217 15.26 -27.66 10.78
CA THR A 217 15.79 -28.42 11.90
C THR A 217 14.67 -29.25 12.54
N HIS A 218 14.92 -30.55 12.67
CA HIS A 218 14.10 -31.47 13.45
C HIS A 218 14.80 -31.69 14.80
N VAL A 219 14.05 -31.60 15.90
CA VAL A 219 14.54 -31.95 17.25
C VAL A 219 14.37 -33.44 17.48
#